data_AF-A0A8G0YJC4-F1
#
_entry.id   AF-A0A8G0YJC4-F1
#
_cell.length_a   1.000
_cell.length_b   1.000
_cell.length_c   1.000
_cell.angle_alpha   90.00
_cell.angle_beta   90.00
_cell.angle_gamma   90.00
#
_symmetry.space_group_name_H-M   'P 1'
#
loop_
_entity.id
_entity.type
_entity.pdbx_description
1 polymer ?
#
loop_
_entity_poly.entity_id
_entity_poly.type
_entity_poly.pdbx_seq_one_letter_code
_entity_poly.pdbx_strand_id
1 'polypeptide(L)'
;NNQGILELFTWDLRTLEWNMFWSSSIGVCESYGSCTAYAYCDTNTSPTCNCIKGFYPRNPQEWALDDGLSECVRNTQLSCNGDGFVQLRNMKLPDTTGVIVDRRIGLKECEKRCDRNCNCTAFANTNIQYGGSGCVIWTD
;
A
#
# COMPACT_ATOMS: atom_id res chain seq x y z
N ASN A 1 -17.89 -20.34 10.07
CA ASN A 1 -16.82 -19.48 10.62
C ASN A 1 -17.48 -18.25 11.21
N ASN A 2 -17.36 -18.03 12.53
CA ASN A 2 -17.97 -16.90 13.25
C ASN A 2 -16.96 -15.80 13.61
N GLN A 3 -15.70 -15.92 13.17
CA GLN A 3 -14.62 -14.98 13.48
C GLN A 3 -14.38 -13.95 12.38
N GLY A 4 -15.12 -14.03 11.25
CA GLY A 4 -14.94 -13.13 10.12
C GLY A 4 -13.68 -13.39 9.28
N ILE A 5 -13.02 -14.54 9.48
CA ILE A 5 -11.83 -14.94 8.73
C ILE A 5 -12.27 -15.64 7.44
N LEU A 6 -11.69 -15.25 6.30
CA LEU A 6 -11.93 -15.94 5.05
C LEU A 6 -10.99 -17.13 4.95
N GLU A 7 -11.55 -18.33 4.78
CA GLU A 7 -10.79 -19.58 4.72
C GLU A 7 -11.12 -20.32 3.43
N LEU A 8 -10.09 -20.83 2.78
CA LEU A 8 -10.20 -21.67 1.59
C LEU A 8 -9.86 -23.11 1.99
N PHE A 9 -10.86 -23.99 1.90
CA PHE A 9 -10.72 -25.41 2.15
C PHE A 9 -10.71 -26.19 0.83
N THR A 10 -9.85 -27.21 0.77
CA THR A 10 -9.76 -28.15 -0.34
C THR A 10 -10.05 -29.55 0.20
N TRP A 11 -10.88 -30.31 -0.51
CA TRP A 11 -11.17 -31.70 -0.16
C TRP A 11 -9.98 -32.60 -0.48
N ASP A 12 -9.44 -33.28 0.53
CA ASP A 12 -8.34 -34.22 0.35
C ASP A 12 -8.87 -35.65 0.23
N LEU A 13 -8.65 -36.26 -0.94
CA LEU A 13 -9.07 -37.63 -1.22
C LEU A 13 -8.22 -38.69 -0.49
N ARG A 14 -7.04 -38.32 0.04
CA ARG A 14 -6.15 -39.24 0.77
C ARG A 14 -6.57 -39.42 2.22
N THR A 15 -6.90 -38.32 2.89
CA THR A 15 -7.31 -38.32 4.29
C THR A 15 -8.82 -38.29 4.46
N LEU A 16 -9.57 -38.06 3.36
CA LEU A 16 -11.04 -37.96 3.33
C LEU A 16 -11.55 -36.84 4.24
N GLU A 17 -10.83 -35.72 4.28
CA GLU A 17 -11.17 -34.56 5.11
C GLU A 17 -11.04 -33.24 4.33
N TRP A 18 -11.66 -32.19 4.86
CA TRP A 18 -11.47 -30.83 4.37
C TRP A 18 -10.17 -30.26 4.95
N ASN A 19 -9.17 -30.08 4.10
CA ASN A 19 -7.89 -29.47 4.48
C ASN A 19 -7.91 -27.97 4.19
N MET A 20 -7.57 -27.16 5.19
CA MET A 20 -7.45 -25.71 5.02
C MET A 20 -6.18 -25.42 4.20
N PHE A 21 -6.38 -24.91 2.99
CA PHE A 21 -5.29 -24.60 2.06
C PHE A 21 -4.75 -23.18 2.27
N TRP A 22 -5.66 -22.24 2.55
CA TRP A 22 -5.31 -20.84 2.74
C TRP A 22 -6.31 -20.18 3.68
N SER A 23 -5.84 -19.18 4.42
CA SER A 23 -6.66 -18.32 5.25
C SER A 23 -6.18 -16.89 5.07
N SER A 24 -7.12 -15.94 5.09
CA SER A 24 -6.84 -14.51 4.99
C SER A 24 -6.16 -13.94 6.24
N SER A 25 -5.61 -14.79 7.13
CA SER A 25 -4.79 -14.50 8.31
C SER A 25 -4.72 -13.02 8.67
N ILE A 26 -5.33 -12.63 9.79
CA ILE A 26 -5.21 -11.28 10.35
C ILE A 26 -3.80 -11.16 10.98
N GLY A 27 -2.78 -11.06 10.13
CA GLY A 27 -1.45 -10.63 10.55
C GLY A 27 -1.50 -9.15 10.94
N VAL A 28 -0.50 -8.69 11.71
CA VAL A 28 -0.42 -7.30 12.18
C VAL A 28 -0.59 -6.30 11.02
N CYS A 29 -0.02 -6.60 9.85
CA CYS A 29 -0.12 -5.75 8.65
C CYS A 29 -1.34 -5.98 7.75
N GLU A 30 -2.16 -7.01 8.00
CA GLU A 30 -3.35 -7.30 7.19
C GLU A 30 -4.61 -6.63 7.72
N SER A 31 -4.59 -6.13 8.96
CA SER A 31 -5.68 -5.32 9.50
C SER A 31 -5.77 -3.98 8.76
N TYR A 32 -6.99 -3.54 8.51
CA TYR A 32 -7.22 -2.22 7.92
C TYR A 32 -6.75 -1.13 8.89
N GLY A 33 -5.99 -0.17 8.38
CA GLY A 33 -5.49 0.94 9.18
C GLY A 33 -4.46 0.57 10.24
N SER A 34 -3.73 -0.55 10.10
CA SER A 34 -2.64 -0.90 11.03
C SER A 34 -1.55 0.16 11.12
N CYS A 35 -1.31 0.90 10.04
CA CYS A 35 -0.42 2.06 10.01
C CYS A 35 -1.19 3.29 9.48
N THR A 36 -0.70 4.47 9.85
CA THR A 36 -1.28 5.75 9.44
C THR A 36 -1.01 6.10 7.98
N ALA A 37 -1.65 7.18 7.53
CA ALA A 37 -1.40 7.76 6.20
C ALA A 37 0.10 8.02 5.98
N TYR A 38 0.57 7.76 4.77
CA TYR A 38 1.97 7.90 4.36
C TYR A 38 2.98 7.00 5.10
N ALA A 39 2.50 6.02 5.86
CA ALA A 39 3.28 4.93 6.41
C ALA A 39 2.96 3.59 5.71
N TYR A 40 3.87 2.63 5.81
CA TYR A 40 3.65 1.25 5.40
C TYR A 40 4.01 0.28 6.53
N CYS A 41 3.34 -0.87 6.53
CA CYS A 41 3.55 -1.91 7.52
C CYS A 41 4.55 -2.95 7.01
N ASP A 42 5.57 -3.26 7.81
CA ASP A 42 6.55 -4.32 7.54
C ASP A 42 6.75 -5.16 8.82
N THR A 43 6.38 -6.43 8.77
CA THR A 43 6.52 -7.35 9.90
C THR A 43 7.98 -7.67 10.26
N ASN A 44 8.95 -7.25 9.43
CA ASN A 44 10.37 -7.48 9.65
C ASN A 44 11.07 -6.30 10.34
N THR A 45 10.36 -5.20 10.62
CA THR A 45 10.91 -4.01 11.28
C THR A 45 10.34 -3.84 12.69
N SER A 46 11.05 -3.08 13.53
CA SER A 46 10.53 -2.59 14.81
C SER A 46 10.88 -1.10 14.92
N PRO A 47 9.88 -0.20 14.95
CA PRO A 47 8.42 -0.46 14.92
C PRO A 47 7.94 -1.10 13.60
N THR A 48 6.75 -1.70 13.62
CA THR A 48 6.16 -2.38 12.44
C THR A 48 5.79 -1.38 11.35
N CYS A 49 5.33 -0.19 11.75
CA CYS A 49 5.02 0.90 10.83
C CYS A 49 6.26 1.72 10.49
N ASN A 50 6.39 2.07 9.21
CA ASN A 50 7.52 2.81 8.65
C ASN A 50 7.01 3.98 7.82
N CYS A 51 7.48 5.21 8.06
CA CYS A 51 7.20 6.31 7.13
C CYS A 51 7.83 6.04 5.76
N ILE A 52 7.11 6.39 4.69
CA ILE A 52 7.65 6.38 3.33
C ILE A 52 8.88 7.29 3.27
N LYS A 53 9.92 6.88 2.52
CA LYS A 53 11.13 7.70 2.34
C LYS A 53 10.77 9.11 1.85
N GLY A 54 11.25 10.12 2.57
CA GLY A 54 10.90 11.53 2.34
C GLY A 54 9.77 12.05 3.23
N PHE A 55 9.26 11.21 4.13
CA PHE A 55 8.35 11.56 5.21
C PHE A 55 8.99 11.27 6.57
N TYR A 56 8.48 11.94 7.60
CA TYR A 56 8.88 11.75 8.99
C TYR A 56 7.65 11.72 9.91
N PRO A 57 7.73 11.06 11.08
CA PRO A 57 6.62 11.07 12.03
C PRO A 57 6.34 12.48 12.52
N ARG A 58 5.08 12.93 12.46
CA ARG A 58 4.66 14.22 13.00
C ARG A 58 5.03 14.35 14.48
N ASN A 59 4.84 13.27 15.24
CA ASN A 59 5.27 13.17 16.63
C ASN A 59 6.20 11.97 16.84
N PRO A 60 7.53 12.18 16.90
CA PRO A 60 8.50 11.11 17.08
C PRO A 60 8.38 10.37 18.42
N GLN A 61 7.87 11.04 19.47
CA GLN A 61 7.72 10.41 20.79
C GLN A 61 6.57 9.41 20.78
N GLU A 62 5.42 9.81 20.23
CA GLU A 62 4.25 8.94 20.03
C GLU A 62 4.59 7.78 19.09
N TRP A 63 5.34 8.05 18.01
CA TRP A 63 5.79 7.01 17.07
C TRP A 63 6.60 5.89 17.76
N ALA A 64 7.44 6.24 18.74
CA ALA A 64 8.24 5.28 19.48
C ALA A 64 7.45 4.51 20.54
N LEU A 65 6.34 5.08 21.04
CA LEU A 65 5.52 4.49 22.11
C LEU A 65 4.36 3.63 21.56
N ASP A 66 3.77 4.04 20.44
CA ASP A 66 2.56 3.45 19.86
C ASP A 66 2.84 2.66 18.57
N ASP A 67 4.00 2.01 18.47
CA ASP A 67 4.41 1.17 17.31
C ASP A 67 4.20 1.83 15.93
N GLY A 68 4.39 3.16 15.86
CA GLY A 68 4.30 3.95 14.62
C GLY A 68 2.87 4.34 14.20
N LEU A 69 1.96 4.56 15.16
CA LEU A 69 0.61 5.09 14.91
C LEU A 69 0.52 6.63 14.78
N SER A 70 1.62 7.37 14.85
CA SER A 70 1.59 8.82 14.57
C SER A 70 1.51 9.08 13.06
N GLU A 71 0.92 10.18 12.59
CA GLU A 71 0.87 10.48 11.15
C GLU A 71 2.27 10.76 10.57
N CYS A 72 2.57 10.24 9.38
CA CYS A 72 3.76 10.63 8.63
C CYS A 72 3.48 11.91 7.83
N VAL A 73 4.37 12.89 7.95
CA VAL A 73 4.30 14.16 7.21
C VAL A 73 5.50 14.30 6.30
N ARG A 74 5.31 14.95 5.14
CA ARG A 74 6.35 15.11 4.14
C ARG A 74 7.46 16.02 4.67
N ASN A 75 8.73 15.66 4.44
CA ASN A 75 9.88 16.45 4.88
C ASN A 75 9.93 17.84 4.22
N THR A 76 9.51 17.91 2.95
CA THR A 76 9.57 19.12 2.12
C THR A 76 8.24 19.32 1.44
N GLN A 77 7.74 20.56 1.42
CA GLN A 77 6.51 20.91 0.72
C GLN A 77 6.68 20.73 -0.80
N LEU A 78 5.65 20.20 -1.45
CA LEU A 78 5.62 19.99 -2.90
C LEU A 78 5.53 21.33 -3.64
N SER A 79 6.17 21.38 -4.81
CA SER A 79 6.16 22.54 -5.69
C SER A 79 5.26 22.34 -6.93
N CYS A 80 4.74 21.13 -7.10
CA CYS A 80 4.07 20.59 -8.29
C CYS A 80 4.98 20.50 -9.53
N ASN A 81 5.77 21.54 -9.81
CA ASN A 81 6.67 21.58 -10.97
C ASN A 81 8.09 21.17 -10.59
N GLY A 82 8.54 20.03 -11.08
CA GLY A 82 9.89 19.50 -10.80
C GLY A 82 9.97 18.66 -9.53
N ASP A 83 8.81 18.28 -8.99
CA ASP A 83 8.74 17.24 -7.97
C ASP A 83 9.15 15.88 -8.58
N GLY A 84 9.40 14.90 -7.72
CA GLY A 84 9.85 13.58 -8.14
C GLY A 84 9.20 12.47 -7.33
N PHE A 85 9.37 11.24 -7.81
CA PHE A 85 8.75 10.06 -7.22
C PHE A 85 9.79 9.12 -6.61
N VAL A 86 9.46 8.54 -5.47
CA VAL A 86 10.21 7.44 -4.86
C VAL A 86 9.54 6.13 -5.24
N GLN A 87 10.29 5.22 -5.86
CA GLN A 87 9.78 3.89 -6.18
C GLN A 87 9.73 3.01 -4.92
N LEU A 88 8.53 2.59 -4.53
CA LEU A 88 8.31 1.56 -3.51
C LEU A 88 8.19 0.18 -4.18
N ARG A 89 8.71 -0.86 -3.52
CA ARG A 89 8.75 -2.24 -4.05
C ARG A 89 8.03 -3.19 -3.10
N ASN A 90 7.47 -4.26 -3.65
CA ASN A 90 6.75 -5.30 -2.91
C ASN A 90 5.59 -4.76 -2.06
N MET A 91 4.91 -3.72 -2.57
CA MET A 91 3.82 -3.06 -1.86
C MET A 91 2.47 -3.68 -2.20
N LYS A 92 1.61 -3.83 -1.18
CA LYS A 92 0.17 -3.82 -1.36
C LYS A 92 -0.23 -2.41 -1.77
N LEU A 93 -1.02 -2.26 -2.83
CA LEU A 93 -1.50 -0.94 -3.25
C LEU A 93 -2.40 -0.35 -2.14
N PRO A 94 -2.32 0.97 -1.91
CA PRO A 94 -3.16 1.63 -0.91
C PRO A 94 -4.64 1.60 -1.30
N ASP A 95 -5.49 2.03 -0.38
CA ASP A 95 -6.93 2.13 -0.59
C ASP A 95 -7.25 2.81 -1.93
N THR A 96 -8.15 2.23 -2.72
CA THR A 96 -8.46 2.69 -4.08
C THR A 96 -9.71 3.56 -4.15
N THR A 97 -10.18 4.09 -3.02
CA THR A 97 -11.27 5.06 -2.97
C THR A 97 -10.85 6.34 -3.69
N GLY A 98 -11.63 6.76 -4.69
CA GLY A 98 -11.40 8.02 -5.41
C GLY A 98 -10.23 8.01 -6.42
N VAL A 99 -9.63 6.85 -6.73
CA VAL A 99 -8.51 6.78 -7.68
C VAL A 99 -8.95 6.97 -9.13
N ILE A 100 -8.02 7.47 -9.95
CA ILE A 100 -8.19 7.57 -11.41
C ILE A 100 -7.52 6.37 -12.07
N VAL A 101 -8.23 5.67 -12.96
CA VAL A 101 -7.73 4.47 -13.64
C VAL A 101 -7.76 4.63 -15.15
N ASP A 102 -6.63 4.34 -15.82
CA ASP A 102 -6.53 4.22 -17.27
C ASP A 102 -5.70 3.00 -17.66
N ARG A 103 -6.36 1.96 -18.15
CA ARG A 103 -5.72 0.69 -18.53
C ARG A 103 -5.00 0.73 -19.88
N ARG A 104 -5.15 1.81 -20.65
CA ARG A 104 -4.65 1.91 -22.04
C ARG A 104 -3.22 2.45 -22.10
N ILE A 105 -2.77 3.12 -21.05
CA ILE A 105 -1.45 3.75 -20.99
C ILE A 105 -0.45 2.90 -20.21
N GLY A 106 0.84 3.12 -20.47
CA GLY A 106 1.92 2.52 -19.71
C GLY A 106 2.42 3.41 -18.58
N LEU A 107 3.29 2.85 -17.74
CA LEU A 107 3.82 3.51 -16.54
C LEU A 107 4.47 4.87 -16.80
N LYS A 108 5.22 5.04 -17.91
CA LYS A 108 5.86 6.32 -18.26
C LYS A 108 4.86 7.44 -18.54
N GLU A 109 3.72 7.12 -19.14
CA GLU A 109 2.66 8.10 -19.38
C GLU A 109 1.86 8.36 -18.10
N CYS A 110 1.72 7.34 -17.26
CA CYS A 110 1.13 7.46 -15.92
C CYS A 110 1.92 8.47 -15.06
N GLU A 111 3.24 8.35 -15.05
CA GLU A 111 4.15 9.29 -14.37
C GLU A 111 3.95 10.73 -14.86
N LYS A 112 3.95 10.96 -16.18
CA LYS A 112 3.70 12.30 -16.76
C LYS A 112 2.33 12.86 -16.42
N ARG A 113 1.29 12.02 -16.34
CA ARG A 113 -0.05 12.46 -15.97
C ARG A 113 -0.12 12.83 -14.49
N CYS A 114 0.55 12.06 -13.64
CA CYS A 114 0.66 12.37 -12.22
C CYS A 114 1.43 13.67 -12.00
N ASP A 115 2.58 13.84 -12.65
CA ASP A 115 3.42 15.06 -12.58
C ASP A 115 2.66 16.32 -13.01
N ARG A 116 1.75 16.22 -13.98
CA ARG A 116 0.90 17.35 -14.43
C ARG A 116 -0.28 17.65 -13.50
N ASN A 117 -0.62 16.74 -12.60
CA ASN A 117 -1.73 16.90 -11.67
C ASN A 117 -1.17 17.20 -10.28
N CYS A 118 -1.24 18.47 -9.85
CA CYS A 118 -0.69 18.89 -8.55
C CYS A 118 -1.31 18.20 -7.34
N ASN A 119 -2.48 17.57 -7.49
CA ASN A 119 -3.11 16.79 -6.42
C ASN A 119 -2.66 15.32 -6.45
N CYS A 120 -1.90 14.88 -7.46
CA CYS A 120 -1.43 13.51 -7.54
C CYS A 120 -0.40 13.22 -6.44
N THR A 121 -0.62 12.15 -5.68
CA THR A 121 0.28 11.75 -4.59
C THR A 121 1.05 10.47 -4.88
N ALA A 122 0.50 9.58 -5.73
CA ALA A 122 1.14 8.34 -6.13
C ALA A 122 0.55 7.81 -7.44
N PHE A 123 1.29 6.90 -8.10
CA PHE A 123 0.80 6.14 -9.24
C PHE A 123 1.39 4.73 -9.30
N ALA A 124 0.70 3.81 -9.97
CA ALA A 124 1.17 2.44 -10.19
C ALA A 124 0.58 1.82 -11.47
N ASN A 125 1.11 0.66 -11.87
CA ASN A 125 0.48 -0.17 -12.90
C ASN A 125 -0.79 -0.83 -12.33
N THR A 126 -1.80 -1.01 -13.18
CA THR A 126 -3.02 -1.77 -12.82
C THR A 126 -2.89 -3.27 -13.01
N ASN A 127 -1.96 -3.70 -13.86
CA ASN A 127 -1.65 -5.09 -14.15
C ASN A 127 -0.13 -5.27 -14.11
N ILE A 128 0.35 -6.27 -13.39
CA ILE A 128 1.78 -6.57 -13.22
C ILE A 128 2.33 -7.56 -14.26
N GLN A 129 1.48 -8.18 -15.06
CA GLN A 129 1.89 -9.14 -16.09
C GLN A 129 2.67 -8.47 -17.22
N TYR A 130 3.54 -9.24 -17.90
CA TYR A 130 4.27 -8.82 -19.09
C TYR A 130 5.05 -7.51 -18.95
N GLY A 131 5.63 -7.26 -17.77
CA GLY A 131 6.40 -6.03 -17.49
C GLY A 131 5.55 -4.84 -17.04
N GLY A 132 4.23 -5.03 -16.91
CA GLY A 132 3.32 -4.06 -16.31
C GLY A 132 2.55 -3.23 -17.33
N SER A 133 1.26 -3.01 -17.09
CA SER A 133 0.40 -2.17 -17.93
C SER A 133 -0.72 -1.47 -17.15
N GLY A 134 -1.25 -0.43 -17.79
CA GLY A 134 -2.26 0.44 -17.22
C GLY A 134 -1.70 1.39 -16.16
N CYS A 135 -2.58 2.24 -15.67
CA CYS A 135 -2.25 3.32 -14.76
C CYS A 135 -3.36 3.46 -13.72
N VAL A 136 -2.97 3.55 -12.46
CA VAL A 136 -3.80 3.99 -11.35
C VAL A 136 -3.10 5.18 -10.70
N ILE A 137 -3.85 6.23 -10.41
CA ILE A 137 -3.38 7.49 -9.81
C ILE A 137 -4.19 7.77 -8.55
N TRP A 138 -3.49 8.05 -7.46
CA TRP A 138 -4.05 8.54 -6.19
C TRP A 138 -3.95 10.06 -6.13
N THR A 139 -4.97 10.68 -5.52
CA THR A 139 -5.04 12.12 -5.32
C THR A 139 -5.42 12.45 -3.88
N ASP A 140 -4.87 13.53 -3.35
CA ASP A 140 -5.30 14.17 -2.10
C ASP A 140 -6.36 15.26 -2.34
#